data_AF-T0YI74-F1
#
_entry.id   AF-T0YI74-F1
#
_cell.length_a   1.000
_cell.length_b   1.000
_cell.length_c   1.000
_cell.angle_alpha   90.00
_cell.angle_beta   90.00
_cell.angle_gamma   90.00
#
_symmetry.space_group_name_H-M   'P 1'
#
loop_
_entity.id
_entity.type
_entity.pdbx_description
1 polymer ?
#
loop_
_entity_poly.entity_id
_entity_poly.type
_entity_poly.pdbx_seq_one_letter_code
_entity_poly.pdbx_strand_id
1 'polypeptide(L)'
;MLAALDASSAARKVIIDASASAVLAARHPAWLARGYHVVTANKALAGGDLQGWHALQAACADGARYGDAATVGAGLPVLSTLRRLHACGDALLVLEGVFSGSLSWLFNHYDGTRPFSALLREARALGYTEPDARADLSGEDVARKLLILARNAGFVLARDAVHVENLVPDALRALDAGQF
;
A
#
# COMPACT_ATOMS: atom_id res chain seq x y z
N MET A 1 -23.49 4.72 7.03
CA MET A 1 -22.23 5.37 7.49
C MET A 1 -22.30 6.88 7.33
N LEU A 2 -22.36 7.43 6.10
CA LEU A 2 -22.29 8.90 5.90
C LEU A 2 -23.39 9.68 6.61
N ALA A 3 -24.63 9.18 6.65
CA ALA A 3 -25.73 9.83 7.37
C ALA A 3 -25.44 10.07 8.87
N ALA A 4 -24.69 9.18 9.53
CA ALA A 4 -24.31 9.34 10.92
C ALA A 4 -23.24 10.44 11.09
N LEU A 5 -22.31 10.55 10.13
CA LEU A 5 -21.33 11.65 10.11
C LEU A 5 -22.01 12.98 9.80
N ASP A 6 -22.97 13.01 8.86
CA ASP A 6 -23.74 14.21 8.53
C ASP A 6 -24.50 14.75 9.74
N ALA A 7 -25.20 13.86 10.47
CA ALA A 7 -25.96 14.22 11.66
C ALA A 7 -25.10 14.63 12.87
N SER A 8 -23.80 14.36 12.85
CA SER A 8 -22.89 14.75 13.94
C SER A 8 -22.60 16.25 13.95
N SER A 9 -22.66 16.86 15.13
CA SER A 9 -22.24 18.25 15.39
C SER A 9 -20.72 18.40 15.58
N ALA A 10 -19.94 17.33 15.44
CA ALA A 10 -18.50 17.37 15.59
C ALA A 10 -17.87 18.32 14.54
N ALA A 11 -17.03 19.24 15.02
CA ALA A 11 -16.32 20.20 14.18
C ALA A 11 -15.36 19.54 13.19
N ARG A 12 -14.89 18.32 13.49
CA ARG A 12 -14.05 17.51 12.60
C ARG A 12 -14.62 16.11 12.51
N LYS A 13 -14.75 15.62 11.28
CA LYS A 13 -15.31 14.32 10.95
C LYS A 13 -14.23 13.52 10.23
N VAL A 14 -13.92 12.33 10.73
CA VAL A 14 -12.83 11.49 10.22
C VAL A 14 -13.36 10.12 9.88
N ILE A 15 -13.03 9.62 8.69
CA ILE A 15 -13.27 8.24 8.28
C ILE A 15 -11.95 7.48 8.35
N ILE A 16 -11.97 6.31 8.97
CA ILE A 16 -10.80 5.43 9.07
C ILE A 16 -11.03 4.23 8.16
N ASP A 17 -10.22 4.11 7.09
CA ASP A 17 -10.20 2.94 6.20
C ASP A 17 -8.97 2.06 6.50
N ALA A 18 -9.18 1.05 7.35
CA ALA A 18 -8.20 0.00 7.63
C ALA A 18 -8.50 -1.29 6.85
N SER A 19 -9.24 -1.21 5.74
CA SER A 19 -9.54 -2.35 4.87
C SER A 19 -8.51 -2.50 3.75
N ALA A 20 -8.64 -3.59 2.98
CA ALA A 20 -7.97 -3.78 1.69
C ALA A 20 -8.91 -3.59 0.49
N SER A 21 -10.07 -2.95 0.70
CA SER A 21 -11.12 -2.87 -0.33
C SER A 21 -10.85 -1.73 -1.32
N ALA A 22 -10.62 -2.08 -2.58
CA ALA A 22 -10.53 -1.08 -3.66
C ALA A 22 -11.83 -0.27 -3.83
N VAL A 23 -12.99 -0.92 -3.60
CA VAL A 23 -14.31 -0.27 -3.69
C VAL A 23 -14.49 0.79 -2.62
N LEU A 24 -13.98 0.55 -1.40
CA LEU A 24 -13.99 1.56 -0.33
C LEU A 24 -12.97 2.66 -0.62
N ALA A 25 -11.76 2.29 -1.04
CA ALA A 25 -10.71 3.25 -1.37
C ALA A 25 -11.17 4.26 -2.44
N ALA A 26 -11.88 3.80 -3.48
CA ALA A 26 -12.42 4.64 -4.54
C ALA A 26 -13.40 5.73 -4.05
N ARG A 27 -13.93 5.61 -2.82
CA ARG A 27 -14.83 6.61 -2.22
C ARG A 27 -14.10 7.71 -1.48
N HIS A 28 -12.78 7.58 -1.22
CA HIS A 28 -12.00 8.57 -0.49
C HIS A 28 -12.12 9.99 -1.07
N PRO A 29 -12.02 10.21 -2.41
CA PRO A 29 -12.13 11.56 -2.97
C PRO A 29 -13.50 12.19 -2.68
N ALA A 30 -14.59 11.42 -2.78
CA ALA A 30 -15.94 11.90 -2.48
C ALA A 30 -16.13 12.23 -0.98
N TRP A 31 -15.44 11.52 -0.08
CA TRP A 31 -15.46 11.84 1.35
C TRP A 31 -14.70 13.11 1.67
N LEU A 32 -13.52 13.30 1.08
CA LEU A 32 -12.72 14.51 1.20
C LEU A 32 -13.47 15.74 0.66
N ALA A 33 -14.11 15.63 -0.50
CA ALA A 33 -14.90 16.71 -1.10
C ALA A 33 -16.12 17.12 -0.25
N ARG A 34 -16.60 16.25 0.65
CA ARG A 34 -17.65 16.56 1.63
C ARG A 34 -17.11 17.19 2.92
N GLY A 35 -15.80 17.45 2.97
CA GLY A 35 -15.12 18.00 4.15
C GLY A 35 -14.78 16.97 5.22
N TYR A 36 -14.95 15.67 4.98
CA TYR A 36 -14.49 14.65 5.93
C TYR A 36 -13.00 14.40 5.74
N HIS A 37 -12.25 14.34 6.83
CA HIS A 37 -10.89 13.83 6.80
C HIS A 37 -10.90 12.31 6.59
N VAL A 38 -9.86 11.77 5.98
CA VAL A 38 -9.68 10.34 5.80
C VAL A 38 -8.33 9.92 6.37
N VAL A 39 -8.32 8.85 7.16
CA VAL A 39 -7.10 8.16 7.61
C VAL A 39 -7.15 6.74 7.07
N THR A 40 -6.08 6.24 6.47
CA THR A 40 -6.11 4.93 5.81
C THR A 40 -4.80 4.15 5.89
N ALA A 41 -4.93 2.82 5.92
CA ALA A 41 -3.86 1.86 5.63
C ALA A 41 -4.02 1.21 4.23
N ASN A 42 -5.09 1.58 3.51
CA ASN A 42 -5.46 1.04 2.23
C ASN A 42 -4.63 1.68 1.11
N LYS A 43 -3.89 0.83 0.40
CA LYS A 43 -2.98 1.22 -0.68
C LYS A 43 -3.68 1.34 -2.03
N ALA A 44 -4.89 0.82 -2.17
CA ALA A 44 -5.53 0.60 -3.46
C ALA A 44 -5.74 1.88 -4.28
N LEU A 45 -6.02 3.01 -3.62
CA LEU A 45 -6.17 4.28 -4.31
C LEU A 45 -4.81 4.94 -4.61
N ALA A 46 -4.00 5.17 -3.57
CA ALA A 46 -2.74 5.91 -3.70
C ALA A 46 -1.68 5.17 -4.53
N GLY A 47 -1.67 3.83 -4.47
CA GLY A 47 -0.79 2.95 -5.23
C GLY A 47 -1.49 2.25 -6.40
N GLY A 48 -2.72 2.66 -6.75
CA GLY A 48 -3.49 2.12 -7.86
C GLY A 48 -3.23 2.84 -9.18
N ASP A 49 -4.25 2.88 -10.03
CA ASP A 49 -4.19 3.60 -11.30
C ASP A 49 -3.99 5.12 -11.13
N LEU A 50 -3.57 5.78 -12.20
CA LEU A 50 -3.32 7.22 -12.19
C LEU A 50 -4.60 8.05 -12.06
N GLN A 51 -5.73 7.56 -12.55
CA GLN A 51 -6.99 8.30 -12.51
C GLN A 51 -7.48 8.47 -11.06
N GLY A 52 -7.51 7.37 -10.30
CA GLY A 52 -7.86 7.36 -8.89
C GLY A 52 -6.86 8.18 -8.05
N TRP A 53 -5.56 8.08 -8.37
CA TRP A 53 -4.55 8.92 -7.71
C TRP A 53 -4.76 10.42 -8.00
N HIS A 54 -5.01 10.82 -9.25
CA HIS A 54 -5.32 12.23 -9.58
C HIS A 54 -6.58 12.72 -8.88
N ALA A 55 -7.63 11.89 -8.83
CA ALA A 55 -8.86 12.22 -8.10
C ALA A 55 -8.60 12.44 -6.60
N LEU A 56 -7.73 11.63 -6.00
CA LEU A 56 -7.28 11.83 -4.63
C LEU A 56 -6.54 13.16 -4.45
N GLN A 57 -5.58 13.47 -5.34
CA GLN A 57 -4.83 14.73 -5.26
C GLN A 57 -5.73 15.95 -5.38
N ALA A 58 -6.67 15.93 -6.32
CA ALA A 58 -7.65 17.00 -6.49
C ALA A 58 -8.51 17.19 -5.23
N ALA A 59 -9.01 16.10 -4.64
CA ALA A 59 -9.86 16.18 -3.45
C ALA A 59 -9.09 16.64 -2.19
N CYS A 60 -7.77 16.43 -2.14
CA CYS A 60 -6.91 16.94 -1.06
C CYS A 60 -6.68 18.45 -1.13
N ALA A 61 -7.01 19.12 -2.24
CA ALA A 61 -6.86 20.57 -2.39
C ALA A 61 -7.91 21.36 -1.58
N ASP A 62 -9.06 20.75 -1.27
CA ASP A 62 -10.25 21.43 -0.71
C ASP A 62 -10.27 21.49 0.85
N GLY A 63 -9.10 21.58 1.49
CA GLY A 63 -8.97 21.82 2.94
C GLY A 63 -9.21 20.61 3.86
N ALA A 64 -9.88 19.55 3.38
CA ALA A 64 -9.90 18.26 4.05
C ALA A 64 -8.49 17.64 4.10
N ARG A 65 -8.26 16.69 5.01
CA ARG A 65 -6.94 16.08 5.20
C ARG A 65 -6.98 14.59 4.94
N TYR A 66 -5.92 14.10 4.30
CA TYR A 66 -5.70 12.70 4.00
C TYR A 66 -4.46 12.20 4.74
N GLY A 67 -4.64 11.22 5.62
CA GLY A 67 -3.58 10.58 6.40
C GLY A 67 -3.35 9.15 5.94
N ASP A 68 -2.20 8.86 5.36
CA ASP A 68 -1.88 7.58 4.72
C ASP A 68 -0.56 6.98 5.22
N ALA A 69 -0.09 7.41 6.39
CA ALA A 69 1.21 6.99 6.94
C ALA A 69 1.36 5.47 7.02
N ALA A 70 0.27 4.75 7.29
CA ALA A 70 0.26 3.29 7.41
C ALA A 70 0.36 2.53 6.07
N THR A 71 0.28 3.22 4.93
CA THR A 71 0.32 2.56 3.61
C THR A 71 1.72 2.05 3.25
N VAL A 72 2.78 2.71 3.72
CA VAL A 72 4.18 2.32 3.48
C VAL A 72 4.98 2.44 4.77
N GLY A 73 5.64 1.35 5.18
CA GLY A 73 6.44 1.33 6.41
C GLY A 73 5.61 1.20 7.70
N ALA A 74 4.30 0.97 7.60
CA ALA A 74 3.39 0.83 8.74
C ALA A 74 3.48 2.00 9.74
N GLY A 75 4.16 1.82 10.88
CA GLY A 75 4.34 2.88 11.89
C GLY A 75 5.54 3.81 11.62
N LEU A 76 6.38 3.50 10.63
CA LEU A 76 7.58 4.27 10.32
C LEU A 76 7.22 5.60 9.62
N PRO A 77 7.95 6.69 9.88
CA PRO A 77 7.66 8.01 9.31
C PRO A 77 8.17 8.14 7.86
N VAL A 78 7.96 7.14 7.01
CA VAL A 78 8.51 7.08 5.64
C VAL A 78 7.91 8.19 4.78
N LEU A 79 6.58 8.22 4.67
CA LEU A 79 5.90 9.21 3.80
C LEU A 79 6.03 10.64 4.31
N SER A 80 5.99 10.85 5.63
CA SER A 80 6.13 12.19 6.20
C SER A 80 7.56 12.73 6.02
N THR A 81 8.57 11.87 6.12
CA THR A 81 9.97 12.25 5.83
C THR A 81 10.14 12.58 4.36
N LEU A 82 9.66 11.72 3.46
CA LEU A 82 9.77 11.91 2.01
C LEU A 82 9.09 13.22 1.56
N ARG A 83 7.85 13.45 2.00
CA ARG A 83 7.09 14.69 1.70
C ARG A 83 7.80 15.93 2.21
N ARG A 84 8.38 15.87 3.41
CA ARG A 84 9.12 17.01 3.99
C ARG A 84 10.36 17.34 3.18
N LEU A 85 11.17 16.33 2.81
CA LEU A 85 12.36 16.52 1.99
C LEU A 85 11.99 17.14 0.63
N HIS A 86 11.00 16.57 -0.04
CA HIS A 86 10.51 17.09 -1.32
C HIS A 86 9.99 18.53 -1.21
N ALA A 87 9.19 18.84 -0.19
CA ALA A 87 8.65 20.19 0.04
C ALA A 87 9.73 21.23 0.35
N CYS A 88 10.88 20.82 0.89
CA CYS A 88 12.05 21.68 1.12
C CYS A 88 12.91 21.88 -0.14
N GLY A 89 12.53 21.31 -1.28
CA GLY A 89 13.26 21.41 -2.54
C GLY A 89 14.31 20.33 -2.75
N ASP A 90 14.35 19.31 -1.90
CA ASP A 90 15.24 18.15 -2.10
C ASP A 90 14.69 17.24 -3.22
N ALA A 91 15.60 16.52 -3.88
CA ALA A 91 15.29 15.66 -5.00
C ALA A 91 15.64 14.20 -4.66
N LEU A 92 14.67 13.30 -4.78
CA LEU A 92 14.92 11.88 -4.61
C LEU A 92 15.79 11.36 -5.77
N LEU A 93 17.01 10.93 -5.47
CA LEU A 93 17.92 10.33 -6.45
C LEU A 93 17.77 8.81 -6.52
N VAL A 94 17.77 8.15 -5.36
CA VAL A 94 17.70 6.68 -5.24
C VAL A 94 16.87 6.34 -4.00
N LEU A 95 16.05 5.30 -4.10
CA LEU A 95 15.31 4.72 -2.99
C LEU A 95 15.47 3.20 -3.02
N GLU A 96 15.99 2.65 -1.94
CA GLU A 96 16.19 1.21 -1.75
C GLU A 96 15.60 0.80 -0.41
N GLY A 97 15.05 -0.42 -0.33
CA GLY A 97 14.51 -0.91 0.92
C GLY A 97 13.71 -2.21 0.79
N VAL A 98 13.42 -2.80 1.95
CA VAL A 98 12.57 -3.98 2.07
C VAL A 98 11.17 -3.53 2.48
N PHE A 99 10.21 -3.69 1.57
CA PHE A 99 8.85 -3.16 1.75
C PHE A 99 7.82 -4.25 2.09
N SER A 100 8.20 -5.52 2.19
CA SER A 100 7.32 -6.63 2.57
C SER A 100 7.84 -7.33 3.82
N GLY A 101 6.99 -7.44 4.84
CA GLY A 101 7.31 -8.16 6.07
C GLY A 101 7.47 -9.66 5.82
N SER A 102 6.56 -10.26 5.05
CA SER A 102 6.57 -11.67 4.67
C SER A 102 7.86 -12.02 3.90
N LEU A 103 8.20 -11.23 2.88
CA LEU A 103 9.44 -11.43 2.12
C LEU A 103 10.69 -11.18 2.98
N SER A 104 10.68 -10.14 3.82
CA SER A 104 11.77 -9.89 4.77
C SER A 104 12.02 -11.10 5.67
N TRP A 105 10.95 -11.68 6.23
CA TRP A 105 11.07 -12.86 7.07
C TRP A 105 11.66 -14.04 6.29
N LEU A 106 11.10 -14.35 5.11
CA LEU A 106 11.56 -15.46 4.27
C LEU A 106 13.03 -15.31 3.88
N PHE A 107 13.44 -14.16 3.35
CA PHE A 107 14.82 -13.97 2.88
C PHE A 107 15.85 -13.85 4.01
N ASN A 108 15.46 -13.37 5.19
CA ASN A 108 16.35 -13.35 6.35
C ASN A 108 16.57 -14.76 6.96
N HIS A 109 15.67 -15.71 6.74
CA HIS A 109 15.76 -17.07 7.26
C HIS A 109 16.18 -18.11 6.21
N TYR A 110 16.32 -17.72 4.95
CA TYR A 110 16.74 -18.61 3.88
C TYR A 110 18.27 -18.62 3.76
N ASP A 111 18.89 -19.73 4.17
CA ASP A 111 20.33 -19.97 4.12
C ASP A 111 20.75 -21.01 3.05
N GLY A 112 19.78 -21.50 2.27
CA GLY A 112 19.99 -22.53 1.24
C GLY A 112 20.10 -23.97 1.76
N THR A 113 20.04 -24.21 3.07
CA THR A 113 20.19 -25.56 3.66
C THR A 113 18.93 -26.42 3.51
N ARG A 114 17.77 -25.80 3.34
CA ARG A 114 16.47 -26.46 3.13
C ARG A 114 15.72 -25.84 1.94
N PRO A 115 14.75 -26.57 1.33
CA PRO A 115 13.94 -26.01 0.25
C PRO A 115 13.20 -24.75 0.69
N PHE A 116 13.14 -23.73 -0.17
CA PHE A 116 12.39 -22.49 0.09
C PHE A 116 10.91 -22.77 0.41
N SER A 117 10.31 -23.77 -0.24
CA SER A 117 8.93 -24.19 0.02
C SER A 117 8.71 -24.71 1.45
N ALA A 118 9.72 -25.28 2.10
CA ALA A 118 9.61 -25.70 3.50
C ALA A 118 9.56 -24.47 4.42
N LEU A 119 10.43 -23.48 4.16
CA LEU A 119 10.43 -22.20 4.87
C LEU A 119 9.13 -21.42 4.66
N LEU A 120 8.56 -21.44 3.45
CA LEU A 120 7.28 -20.80 3.15
C LEU A 120 6.11 -21.41 3.95
N ARG A 121 6.08 -22.75 4.09
CA ARG A 121 5.06 -23.43 4.90
C ARG A 121 5.19 -23.07 6.38
N GLU A 122 6.42 -22.92 6.88
CA GLU A 122 6.66 -22.46 8.24
C GLU A 122 6.18 -21.02 8.45
N ALA A 123 6.53 -20.11 7.53
CA ALA A 123 6.06 -18.73 7.56
C ALA A 123 4.52 -18.66 7.62
N ARG A 124 3.85 -19.48 6.80
CA ARG A 124 2.39 -19.59 6.80
C ARG A 124 1.84 -20.13 8.12
N ALA A 125 2.45 -21.17 8.69
CA ALA A 125 2.04 -21.72 9.98
C ALA A 125 2.20 -20.73 11.14
N LEU A 126 3.20 -19.85 11.06
CA LEU A 126 3.45 -18.77 12.03
C LEU A 126 2.58 -17.52 11.76
N GLY A 127 1.82 -17.48 10.67
CA GLY A 127 0.98 -16.34 10.29
C GLY A 127 1.76 -15.15 9.71
N TYR A 128 2.96 -15.38 9.17
CA TYR A 128 3.79 -14.34 8.53
C TYR A 128 3.49 -14.13 7.04
N THR A 129 2.63 -14.95 6.44
CA THR A 129 2.16 -14.77 5.06
C THR A 129 0.66 -14.57 5.03
N GLU A 130 0.17 -14.06 3.91
CA GLU A 130 -1.26 -14.13 3.59
C GLU A 130 -1.73 -15.60 3.51
N PRO A 131 -3.05 -15.88 3.66
CA PRO A 131 -3.60 -17.22 3.51
C PRO A 131 -3.21 -17.89 2.18
N ASP A 132 -3.11 -17.06 1.13
CA ASP A 132 -2.50 -17.40 -0.15
C ASP A 132 -1.17 -16.65 -0.30
N ALA A 133 -0.07 -17.35 -0.06
CA ALA A 133 1.28 -16.77 -0.08
C ALA A 133 1.71 -16.21 -1.45
N ARG A 134 0.97 -16.50 -2.54
CA ARG A 134 1.20 -15.85 -3.83
C ARG A 134 0.96 -14.35 -3.78
N ALA A 135 0.08 -13.88 -2.89
CA ALA A 135 -0.13 -12.46 -2.67
C ALA A 135 1.18 -11.75 -2.25
N ASP A 136 1.96 -12.39 -1.37
CA ASP A 136 3.28 -11.90 -0.95
C ASP A 136 4.35 -12.10 -2.02
N LEU A 137 4.43 -13.30 -2.58
CA LEU A 137 5.49 -13.71 -3.53
C LEU A 137 5.37 -13.05 -4.91
N SER A 138 4.18 -12.59 -5.29
CA SER A 138 3.97 -11.88 -6.56
C SER A 138 4.72 -10.56 -6.66
N GLY A 139 5.06 -9.95 -5.52
CA GLY A 139 5.67 -8.62 -5.45
C GLY A 139 4.71 -7.45 -5.70
N GLU A 140 3.42 -7.70 -5.94
CA GLU A 140 2.47 -6.64 -6.30
C GLU A 140 2.21 -5.66 -5.14
N ASP A 141 2.20 -6.14 -3.89
CA ASP A 141 2.11 -5.26 -2.73
C ASP A 141 3.32 -4.33 -2.62
N VAL A 142 4.52 -4.82 -2.94
CA VAL A 142 5.75 -4.02 -2.99
C VAL A 142 5.65 -2.98 -4.11
N ALA A 143 5.16 -3.37 -5.28
CA ALA A 143 4.96 -2.45 -6.41
C ALA A 143 4.03 -1.28 -6.05
N ARG A 144 2.91 -1.55 -5.37
CA ARG A 144 2.00 -0.49 -4.89
C ARG A 144 2.68 0.45 -3.90
N LYS A 145 3.51 -0.08 -2.99
CA LYS A 145 4.27 0.75 -2.03
C LYS A 145 5.29 1.63 -2.75
N LEU A 146 5.99 1.10 -3.77
CA LEU A 146 6.91 1.89 -4.60
C LEU A 146 6.19 2.99 -5.38
N LEU A 147 5.01 2.72 -5.94
CA LEU A 147 4.18 3.74 -6.60
C LEU A 147 3.78 4.86 -5.63
N ILE A 148 3.35 4.50 -4.42
CA ILE A 148 3.02 5.50 -3.39
C ILE A 148 4.24 6.35 -3.07
N LEU A 149 5.40 5.75 -2.86
CA LEU A 149 6.64 6.48 -2.58
C LEU A 149 7.02 7.41 -3.74
N ALA A 150 7.10 6.89 -4.97
CA ALA A 150 7.47 7.67 -6.14
C ALA A 150 6.54 8.87 -6.36
N ARG A 151 5.22 8.67 -6.24
CA ARG A 151 4.23 9.74 -6.36
C ARG A 151 4.36 10.79 -5.27
N ASN A 152 4.70 10.40 -4.04
CA ASN A 152 4.97 11.34 -2.95
C ASN A 152 6.34 12.05 -3.06
N ALA A 153 7.24 11.53 -3.91
CA ALA A 153 8.50 12.19 -4.27
C ALA A 153 8.38 13.08 -5.53
N GLY A 154 7.19 13.19 -6.12
CA GLY A 154 6.93 14.05 -7.28
C GLY A 154 6.89 13.32 -8.64
N PHE A 155 6.99 12.00 -8.68
CA PHE A 155 6.96 11.23 -9.93
C PHE A 155 5.55 10.70 -10.25
N VAL A 156 4.99 11.11 -11.39
CA VAL A 156 3.67 10.64 -11.87
C VAL A 156 3.84 9.33 -12.63
N LEU A 157 3.94 8.22 -11.89
CA LEU A 157 4.15 6.88 -12.46
C LEU A 157 2.89 6.01 -12.41
N ALA A 158 2.66 5.23 -13.46
CA ALA A 158 1.67 4.16 -13.52
C ALA A 158 2.31 2.80 -13.20
N ARG A 159 1.48 1.76 -13.02
CA ARG A 159 1.94 0.43 -12.60
C ARG A 159 2.91 -0.22 -13.57
N ASP A 160 2.75 0.03 -14.87
CA ASP A 160 3.64 -0.44 -15.94
C ASP A 160 5.08 0.10 -15.83
N ALA A 161 5.28 1.24 -15.17
CA ALA A 161 6.61 1.78 -14.90
C ALA A 161 7.39 0.99 -13.82
N VAL A 162 6.73 0.07 -13.09
CA VAL A 162 7.36 -0.73 -12.05
C VAL A 162 7.67 -2.13 -12.58
N HIS A 163 8.96 -2.42 -12.71
CA HIS A 163 9.40 -3.79 -12.96
C HIS A 163 9.28 -4.62 -11.67
N VAL A 164 8.68 -5.81 -11.79
CA VAL A 164 8.50 -6.73 -10.66
C VAL A 164 8.94 -8.12 -11.08
N GLU A 165 9.89 -8.67 -10.34
CA GLU A 165 10.24 -10.08 -10.43
C GLU A 165 9.26 -10.88 -9.57
N ASN A 166 8.45 -11.73 -10.22
CA ASN A 166 7.47 -12.55 -9.53
C ASN A 166 8.13 -13.87 -9.08
N LEU A 167 8.19 -14.07 -7.76
CA LEU A 167 8.82 -15.23 -7.14
C LEU A 167 7.98 -16.51 -7.24
N VAL A 168 6.72 -16.41 -7.69
CA VAL A 168 5.88 -17.58 -7.94
C VAL A 168 6.26 -18.17 -9.31
N PRO A 169 6.70 -19.44 -9.37
CA PRO A 169 6.95 -20.12 -10.64
C PRO A 169 5.71 -20.11 -11.54
N ASP A 170 5.89 -19.92 -12.86
CA ASP A 170 4.80 -19.78 -13.82
C ASP A 170 3.76 -20.91 -13.71
N ALA A 171 4.24 -22.16 -13.58
CA ALA A 171 3.39 -23.35 -13.47
C ALA A 171 2.47 -23.36 -12.24
N LEU A 172 2.77 -22.56 -11.21
CA LEU A 172 2.02 -22.52 -9.95
C LEU A 172 1.08 -21.31 -9.85
N ARG A 173 1.16 -20.35 -10.77
CA ARG A 173 0.40 -19.09 -10.68
C ARG A 173 -1.10 -19.28 -10.88
N ALA A 174 -1.49 -20.21 -11.73
CA ALA A 174 -2.89 -20.45 -12.09
C ALA A 174 -3.62 -21.46 -11.19
N LEU A 175 -2.93 -22.06 -10.22
CA LEU A 175 -3.52 -23.05 -9.32
C LEU A 175 -4.55 -22.43 -8.36
N ASP A 176 -5.41 -23.22 -7.76
CA ASP A 176 -6.22 -22.74 -6.65
C ASP A 176 -5.38 -22.64 -5.36
N ALA A 177 -5.77 -21.79 -4.42
CA ALA A 177 -5.01 -21.56 -3.19
C ALA A 177 -4.83 -22.80 -2.31
N GLY A 178 -5.69 -23.82 -2.44
CA GLY A 178 -5.54 -25.11 -1.77
C GLY A 178 -4.61 -26.09 -2.49
N GLN A 179 -4.32 -25.84 -3.77
CA GLN A 179 -3.43 -26.64 -4.61
C GLN A 179 -2.01 -26.05 -4.69
N PHE A 180 -1.87 -24.77 -4.31
CA PHE A 180 -0.61 -24.07 -4.10
C PHE A 180 0.04 -24.47 -2.76
#